data_AF-A0A560WRK0-F1
#
_entry.id   AF-A0A560WRK0-F1
#
_cell.length_a   1.000
_cell.length_b   1.000
_cell.length_c   1.000
_cell.angle_alpha   90.00
_cell.angle_beta   90.00
_cell.angle_gamma   90.00
#
_symmetry.space_group_name_H-M   'P 1'
#
loop_
_entity.id
_entity.type
_entity.pdbx_description
1 polymer ?
#
loop_
_entity_poly.entity_id
_entity_poly.type
_entity_poly.pdbx_seq_one_letter_code
_entity_poly.pdbx_strand_id
1 'polypeptide(L)'
;MKTKHPASEGLVALLEPFIDTVVICTMTALTIVIAAPASWDAAREGESIGGVTITSDAFETVLPWFPNLLTVAVLLFAFSTILTWGYYGLKAWTYLFGRGKVSETVFKAVWSVFVVAGSLLSLDSLISLADSALFLLSVFNIIGLYLLAPVVKRELDSFLTFVRNRRSGAEAAEPEPADAH
;
A
#
# COMPACT_ATOMS: atom_id res chain seq x y z
N MET A 1 7.58 2.01 -15.71
CA MET A 1 8.79 1.55 -16.44
C MET A 1 8.34 0.52 -17.48
N LYS A 2 8.98 0.44 -18.65
CA LYS A 2 8.68 -0.59 -19.65
C LYS A 2 9.63 -1.76 -19.42
N THR A 3 9.13 -2.88 -18.89
CA THR A 3 9.88 -4.14 -18.82
C THR A 3 9.13 -5.21 -19.63
N LYS A 4 9.89 -6.09 -20.30
CA LYS A 4 9.41 -7.07 -21.28
C LYS A 4 8.69 -8.28 -20.66
N HIS A 5 8.53 -8.34 -19.33
CA HIS A 5 8.01 -9.51 -18.61
C HIS A 5 7.10 -9.13 -17.42
N PRO A 6 5.77 -9.05 -17.61
CA PRO A 6 4.83 -8.64 -16.56
C PRO A 6 4.88 -9.53 -15.31
N ALA A 7 5.20 -10.82 -15.45
CA ALA A 7 5.30 -11.76 -14.34
C ALA A 7 6.54 -11.53 -13.42
N SER A 8 7.63 -10.93 -13.93
CA SER A 8 8.79 -10.59 -13.07
C SER A 8 8.47 -9.42 -12.14
N GLU A 9 7.80 -8.39 -12.68
CA GLU A 9 7.34 -7.23 -11.90
C GLU A 9 6.34 -7.66 -10.83
N GLY A 10 5.44 -8.60 -11.14
CA GLY A 10 4.50 -9.17 -10.17
C GLY A 10 5.19 -9.86 -9.00
N LEU A 11 6.27 -10.61 -9.24
CA LEU A 11 7.06 -11.25 -8.19
C LEU A 11 7.78 -10.23 -7.29
N VAL A 12 8.31 -9.15 -7.87
CA VAL A 12 8.93 -8.05 -7.10
C VAL A 12 7.87 -7.30 -6.28
N ALA A 13 6.70 -7.04 -6.87
CA ALA A 13 5.58 -6.37 -6.19
C ALA A 13 5.03 -7.19 -5.01
N LEU A 14 5.20 -8.51 -5.00
CA LEU A 14 4.84 -9.37 -3.86
C LEU A 14 5.92 -9.40 -2.77
N LEU A 15 7.18 -9.11 -3.10
CA LEU A 15 8.26 -9.04 -2.12
C LEU A 15 8.15 -7.78 -1.23
N GLU A 16 7.68 -6.68 -1.80
CA GLU A 16 7.46 -5.41 -1.09
C GLU A 16 6.57 -5.56 0.16
N PRO A 17 5.33 -6.10 0.09
CA PRO A 17 4.49 -6.32 1.26
C PRO A 17 5.02 -7.42 2.19
N PHE A 18 5.79 -8.39 1.69
CA PHE A 18 6.41 -9.40 2.55
C PHE A 18 7.43 -8.76 3.51
N ILE A 19 8.31 -7.92 2.98
CA ILE A 19 9.30 -7.22 3.80
C ILE A 19 8.59 -6.29 4.79
N ASP A 20 7.59 -5.53 4.35
CA ASP A 20 6.87 -4.59 5.21
C ASP A 20 6.09 -5.29 6.34
N THR A 21 5.22 -6.23 6.00
CA THR A 21 4.31 -6.84 6.98
C THR A 21 4.95 -7.93 7.84
N VAL A 22 5.80 -8.78 7.26
CA VAL A 22 6.36 -9.94 7.98
C VAL A 22 7.64 -9.56 8.71
N VAL A 23 8.45 -8.64 8.17
CA VAL A 23 9.72 -8.26 8.80
C VAL A 23 9.59 -6.96 9.57
N ILE A 24 9.14 -5.88 8.94
CA ILE A 24 9.14 -4.55 9.56
C ILE A 24 8.06 -4.42 10.64
N CYS A 25 6.81 -4.81 10.35
CA CYS A 25 5.73 -4.74 11.35
C CYS A 25 5.98 -5.69 12.53
N THR A 26 6.55 -6.88 12.32
CA THR A 26 6.83 -7.81 13.41
C THR A 26 7.96 -7.31 14.32
N MET A 27 9.03 -6.74 13.74
CA MET A 27 10.10 -6.10 14.52
C MET A 27 9.54 -4.96 15.38
N THR A 28 8.70 -4.10 14.80
CA THR A 28 8.08 -2.98 15.52
C THR A 28 7.16 -3.47 16.64
N ALA A 29 6.32 -4.48 16.36
CA ALA A 29 5.44 -5.07 17.36
C ALA A 29 6.23 -5.70 18.53
N LEU A 30 7.31 -6.43 18.23
CA LEU A 30 8.18 -7.00 19.25
C LEU A 30 8.84 -5.92 20.11
N THR A 31 9.31 -4.82 19.49
CA THR A 31 9.87 -3.68 20.24
C THR A 31 8.84 -3.09 21.20
N ILE A 32 7.61 -2.85 20.75
CA ILE A 32 6.54 -2.30 21.60
C ILE A 32 6.24 -3.23 22.78
N VAL A 33 6.10 -4.53 22.52
CA VAL A 33 5.77 -5.53 23.55
C VAL A 33 6.90 -5.69 24.58
N ILE A 34 8.16 -5.65 24.17
CA ILE A 34 9.31 -5.79 25.07
C ILE A 34 9.55 -4.50 25.87
N ALA A 35 9.43 -3.33 25.24
CA ALA A 35 9.64 -2.04 25.90
C ALA A 35 8.54 -1.70 26.92
N ALA A 36 7.31 -2.20 26.69
CA ALA A 36 6.15 -2.00 27.55
C ALA A 36 6.01 -0.54 28.07
N PRO A 37 5.93 0.45 27.17
CA PRO A 37 5.81 1.86 27.58
C PRO A 37 4.47 2.11 28.30
N ALA A 38 4.40 3.14 29.14
CA ALA A 38 3.16 3.47 29.88
C ALA A 38 1.96 3.72 28.96
N SER A 39 2.19 4.26 27.75
CA SER A 39 1.15 4.44 26.72
C SER A 39 0.57 3.12 26.18
N TRP A 40 1.32 2.02 26.26
CA TRP A 40 0.80 0.70 25.91
C TRP A 40 -0.21 0.20 26.94
N ASP A 41 0.05 0.40 28.23
CA ASP A 41 -0.86 0.00 29.30
C ASP A 41 -2.15 0.84 29.27
N ALA A 42 -2.02 2.16 29.12
CA ALA A 42 -3.18 3.06 28.98
C ALA A 42 -4.04 2.73 27.75
N ALA A 43 -3.43 2.36 26.62
CA ALA A 43 -4.16 1.92 25.43
C ALA A 43 -4.95 0.60 25.68
N ARG A 44 -4.42 -0.31 26.51
CA ARG A 44 -5.11 -1.56 26.89
C ARG A 44 -6.26 -1.33 27.86
N GLU A 45 -6.19 -0.28 28.66
CA GLU A 45 -7.26 0.15 29.57
C GLU A 45 -8.40 0.88 28.84
N GLY A 46 -8.25 1.12 27.53
CA GLY A 46 -9.29 1.68 26.66
C GLY A 46 -9.10 3.15 26.34
N GLU A 47 -7.96 3.76 26.68
CA GLU A 47 -7.64 5.11 26.21
C GLU A 47 -7.33 5.10 24.70
N SER A 48 -7.89 6.08 23.99
CA SER A 48 -7.64 6.24 22.55
C SER A 48 -6.28 6.91 22.32
N ILE A 49 -5.22 6.11 22.36
CA ILE A 49 -3.85 6.54 22.08
C ILE A 49 -3.47 6.18 20.65
N GLY A 50 -2.91 7.14 19.91
CA GLY A 50 -2.46 6.91 18.54
C GLY A 50 -1.30 5.92 18.47
N GLY A 51 -1.34 4.99 17.51
CA GLY A 51 -0.29 3.96 17.35
C GLY A 51 1.12 4.51 17.14
N VAL A 52 1.25 5.71 16.53
CA VAL A 52 2.54 6.40 16.40
C VAL A 52 3.11 6.81 17.76
N THR A 53 2.26 7.25 18.69
CA THR A 53 2.67 7.64 20.05
C THR A 53 3.19 6.44 20.81
N ILE A 54 2.47 5.31 20.79
CA ILE A 54 2.90 4.06 21.43
C ILE A 54 4.27 3.60 20.89
N THR A 55 4.46 3.69 19.57
CA THR A 55 5.73 3.32 18.94
C THR A 55 6.84 4.28 19.33
N SER A 56 6.56 5.59 19.34
CA SER A 56 7.52 6.62 19.75
C SER A 56 8.00 6.38 21.18
N ASP A 57 7.07 6.18 22.12
CA ASP A 57 7.38 5.97 23.54
C ASP A 57 8.18 4.68 23.75
N ALA A 58 7.83 3.59 23.03
CA ALA A 58 8.56 2.33 23.08
C ALA A 58 10.02 2.50 22.65
N PHE A 59 10.26 3.19 21.53
CA PHE A 59 11.63 3.43 21.05
C PHE A 59 12.39 4.46 21.87
N GLU A 60 11.70 5.42 22.50
CA GLU A 60 12.33 6.41 23.39
C GLU A 60 13.01 5.73 24.60
N THR A 61 12.47 4.61 25.08
CA THR A 61 13.09 3.82 26.17
C THR A 61 14.51 3.35 25.84
N VAL A 62 14.83 3.17 24.55
CA VAL A 62 16.14 2.68 24.08
C VAL A 62 16.95 3.79 23.41
N LEU A 63 16.29 4.70 22.69
CA LEU A 63 16.88 5.78 21.90
C LEU A 63 16.13 7.11 22.12
N PRO A 64 16.62 7.98 23.02
CA PRO A 64 15.92 9.23 23.38
C PRO A 64 15.72 10.23 22.23
N TRP A 65 16.49 10.11 21.14
CA TRP A 65 16.39 11.00 19.97
C TRP A 65 15.46 10.46 18.88
N PHE A 66 14.99 9.21 19.01
CA PHE A 66 14.16 8.54 18.02
C PHE A 66 12.79 9.21 17.77
N PRO A 67 12.08 9.77 18.77
CA PRO A 67 10.81 10.45 18.56
C PRO A 67 10.86 11.58 17.50
N ASN A 68 11.95 12.35 17.49
CA ASN A 68 12.16 13.43 16.53
C ASN A 68 12.32 12.89 15.11
N LEU A 69 13.10 11.81 14.95
CA LEU A 69 13.29 11.15 13.65
C LEU A 69 11.98 10.54 13.15
N LEU A 70 11.26 9.83 14.02
CA LEU A 70 10.00 9.18 13.68
C LEU A 70 8.95 10.21 13.24
N THR A 71 8.86 11.36 13.91
CA THR A 71 7.94 12.44 13.55
C THR A 71 8.18 12.95 12.12
N VAL A 72 9.44 13.19 11.75
CA VAL A 72 9.80 13.62 10.38
C VAL A 72 9.50 12.52 9.37
N ALA A 73 9.81 11.26 9.69
CA ALA A 73 9.55 10.12 8.82
C ALA A 73 8.05 9.92 8.56
N VAL A 74 7.22 9.95 9.61
CA VAL A 74 5.76 9.81 9.50
C VAL A 74 5.15 10.96 8.70
N LEU A 75 5.64 12.19 8.87
CA LEU A 75 5.18 13.34 8.09
C LEU A 75 5.47 13.17 6.59
N LEU A 76 6.68 12.74 6.24
CA LEU A 76 7.05 12.47 4.83
C LEU A 76 6.25 11.29 4.25
N PHE A 77 6.02 10.25 5.05
CA PHE A 77 5.23 9.09 4.65
C PHE A 77 3.75 9.44 4.42
N ALA A 78 3.15 10.21 5.33
CA ALA A 78 1.78 10.70 5.19
C ALA A 78 1.62 11.58 3.94
N PHE A 79 2.58 12.48 3.69
CA PHE A 79 2.59 13.32 2.50
C PHE A 79 2.65 12.48 1.21
N SER A 80 3.56 11.49 1.15
CA SER A 80 3.67 10.57 0.01
C SER A 80 2.38 9.79 -0.23
N THR A 81 1.74 9.33 0.84
CA THR A 81 0.47 8.59 0.78
C THR A 81 -0.64 9.46 0.20
N ILE A 82 -0.81 10.70 0.68
CA ILE A 82 -1.83 11.63 0.17
C ILE A 82 -1.64 11.91 -1.33
N LEU A 83 -0.40 12.08 -1.78
CA LEU A 83 -0.11 12.30 -3.20
C LEU A 83 -0.40 11.06 -4.05
N THR A 84 0.01 9.89 -3.58
CA THR A 84 -0.15 8.62 -4.30
C THR A 84 -1.62 8.27 -4.45
N TRP A 85 -2.40 8.34 -3.37
CA TRP A 85 -3.84 8.09 -3.41
C TRP A 85 -4.60 9.15 -4.21
N GLY A 86 -4.22 10.42 -4.10
CA GLY A 86 -4.78 11.48 -4.93
C GLY A 86 -4.51 11.25 -6.42
N TYR A 87 -3.33 10.76 -6.78
CA TYR A 87 -2.99 10.41 -8.15
C TYR A 87 -3.78 9.20 -8.67
N TYR A 88 -3.88 8.12 -7.90
CA TYR A 88 -4.68 6.94 -8.27
C TYR A 88 -6.16 7.30 -8.42
N GLY A 89 -6.70 8.10 -7.50
CA GLY A 89 -8.06 8.61 -7.57
C GLY A 89 -8.29 9.47 -8.81
N LEU A 90 -7.36 10.37 -9.16
CA LEU A 90 -7.47 11.20 -10.36
C LEU A 90 -7.47 10.36 -11.64
N LYS A 91 -6.66 9.29 -11.70
CA LYS A 91 -6.66 8.36 -12.84
C LYS A 91 -7.97 7.60 -12.95
N ALA A 92 -8.52 7.10 -11.85
CA ALA A 92 -9.84 6.47 -11.84
C ALA A 92 -10.95 7.46 -12.25
N TRP A 93 -10.89 8.69 -11.74
CA TRP A 93 -11.85 9.75 -12.07
C TRP A 93 -11.82 10.12 -13.56
N THR A 94 -10.62 10.33 -14.12
CA THR A 94 -10.46 10.67 -15.54
C THR A 94 -10.79 9.50 -16.47
N TYR A 95 -10.72 8.26 -15.98
CA TYR A 95 -11.21 7.08 -16.70
C TYR A 95 -12.75 7.06 -16.76
N LEU A 96 -13.43 7.39 -15.65
CA LEU A 96 -14.90 7.34 -15.55
C LEU A 96 -15.59 8.56 -16.18
N PHE A 97 -15.09 9.77 -15.93
CA PHE A 97 -15.73 11.03 -16.34
C PHE A 97 -15.06 11.70 -17.54
N GLY A 98 -14.06 11.05 -18.13
CA GLY A 98 -13.30 11.57 -19.26
C GLY A 98 -12.21 12.57 -18.87
N ARG A 99 -11.25 12.75 -19.78
CA ARG A 99 -10.12 13.67 -19.61
C ARG A 99 -10.51 15.08 -20.03
N GLY A 100 -10.58 15.99 -19.07
CA GLY A 100 -10.83 17.40 -19.31
C GLY A 100 -10.31 18.27 -18.18
N LYS A 101 -9.80 19.46 -18.52
CA LYS A 101 -9.22 20.41 -17.53
C LYS A 101 -10.21 20.76 -16.41
N VAL A 102 -11.50 20.85 -16.74
CA VAL A 102 -12.57 21.11 -15.75
C VAL A 102 -12.75 19.91 -14.83
N SER A 103 -12.86 18.69 -15.39
CA SER A 103 -13.01 17.44 -14.63
C SER A 103 -11.85 17.20 -13.66
N GLU A 104 -10.61 17.41 -14.11
CA GLU A 104 -9.43 17.26 -13.26
C GLU A 104 -9.36 18.32 -12.16
N THR A 105 -9.74 19.57 -12.45
CA THR A 105 -9.77 20.64 -11.46
C THR A 105 -10.83 20.38 -10.39
N VAL A 106 -12.00 19.88 -10.79
CA VAL A 106 -13.07 19.48 -9.85
C VAL A 106 -12.57 18.36 -8.93
N PHE A 107 -11.94 17.31 -9.47
CA PHE A 107 -11.38 16.24 -8.65
C PHE A 107 -10.35 16.77 -7.65
N LYS A 108 -9.41 17.62 -8.11
CA LYS A 108 -8.39 18.21 -7.23
C LYS A 108 -9.00 19.04 -6.11
N ALA A 109 -10.03 19.84 -6.42
CA ALA A 109 -10.74 20.64 -5.42
C ALA A 109 -11.44 19.75 -4.39
N VAL A 110 -12.15 18.71 -4.83
CA VAL A 110 -12.80 17.72 -3.96
C VAL A 110 -11.76 17.01 -3.09
N TRP A 111 -10.68 16.50 -3.69
CA TRP A 111 -9.59 15.83 -2.98
C TRP A 111 -8.98 16.70 -1.89
N SER A 112 -8.67 17.97 -2.20
CA SER A 112 -8.15 18.91 -1.21
C SER A 112 -9.11 19.14 -0.04
N VAL A 113 -10.42 19.28 -0.31
CA VAL A 113 -11.43 19.40 0.76
C VAL A 113 -11.50 18.14 1.61
N PHE A 114 -11.45 16.95 0.99
CA PHE A 114 -11.42 15.68 1.71
C PHE A 114 -10.18 15.52 2.59
N VAL A 115 -8.99 15.94 2.13
CA VAL A 115 -7.76 15.90 2.94
C VAL A 115 -7.87 16.80 4.17
N VAL A 116 -8.41 18.02 4.00
CA VAL A 116 -8.64 18.94 5.12
C VAL A 116 -9.68 18.38 6.08
N ALA A 117 -10.80 17.86 5.58
CA ALA A 117 -11.83 17.23 6.40
C ALA A 117 -11.28 16.02 7.18
N GLY A 118 -10.42 15.22 6.55
CA GLY A 118 -9.73 14.08 7.17
C GLY A 118 -8.87 14.48 8.37
N SER A 119 -8.18 15.63 8.29
CA SER A 119 -7.39 16.15 9.42
C SER A 119 -8.22 16.61 10.63
N LEU A 120 -9.54 16.79 10.48
CA LEU A 120 -10.45 17.21 11.54
C LEU A 120 -11.17 16.04 12.23
N LEU A 121 -11.11 14.84 11.66
CA LEU A 121 -11.75 13.64 12.21
C LEU A 121 -10.88 13.00 13.29
N SER A 122 -11.53 12.34 14.27
CA SER A 122 -10.80 11.52 15.24
C SER A 122 -10.18 10.29 14.55
N LEU A 123 -9.08 9.79 15.12
CA LEU A 123 -8.35 8.64 14.59
C LEU A 123 -9.24 7.40 14.45
N ASP A 124 -10.09 7.14 15.45
CA ASP A 124 -11.00 5.99 15.46
C ASP A 124 -12.06 6.06 14.34
N SER A 125 -12.64 7.25 14.13
CA SER A 125 -13.58 7.49 13.03
C SER A 125 -12.90 7.40 11.66
N LEU A 126 -11.66 7.89 11.56
CA LEU A 126 -10.88 7.83 10.32
C LEU A 126 -10.57 6.38 9.94
N ILE A 127 -10.12 5.55 10.89
CA ILE A 127 -9.84 4.12 10.68
C ILE A 127 -11.11 3.39 10.29
N SER A 128 -12.22 3.59 11.01
CA SER A 128 -13.50 2.94 10.70
C SER A 128 -14.01 3.26 9.28
N LEU A 129 -13.84 4.52 8.84
CA LEU A 129 -14.19 4.93 7.48
C LEU A 129 -13.26 4.31 6.44
N ALA A 130 -11.95 4.30 6.70
CA ALA A 130 -10.95 3.71 5.81
C ALA A 130 -11.17 2.20 5.64
N ASP A 131 -11.40 1.47 6.72
CA ASP A 131 -11.66 0.02 6.70
C ASP A 131 -12.91 -0.30 5.89
N SER A 132 -13.99 0.47 6.07
CA SER A 132 -15.22 0.32 5.30
C SER A 132 -15.00 0.54 3.80
N ALA A 133 -14.23 1.57 3.43
CA ALA A 133 -13.92 1.87 2.04
C ALA A 133 -12.99 0.81 1.41
N LEU A 134 -11.95 0.38 2.13
CA LEU A 134 -11.03 -0.66 1.70
C LEU A 134 -11.73 -2.01 1.54
N PHE A 135 -12.63 -2.35 2.47
CA PHE A 135 -13.45 -3.55 2.38
C PHE A 135 -14.27 -3.55 1.09
N LEU A 136 -14.99 -2.46 0.80
CA LEU A 136 -15.79 -2.35 -0.42
C LEU A 136 -14.93 -2.50 -1.70
N LEU A 137 -13.78 -1.82 -1.76
CA LEU A 137 -12.85 -1.93 -2.89
C LEU A 137 -12.29 -3.35 -3.04
N SER A 138 -11.96 -4.01 -1.93
CA SER A 138 -11.43 -5.38 -1.94
C SER A 138 -12.43 -6.37 -2.51
N VAL A 139 -13.73 -6.23 -2.19
CA VAL A 139 -14.79 -7.09 -2.71
C VAL A 139 -14.83 -7.03 -4.24
N PHE A 140 -14.85 -5.83 -4.82
CA PHE A 140 -14.86 -5.68 -6.28
C PHE A 140 -13.56 -6.20 -6.93
N ASN A 141 -12.41 -5.94 -6.32
CA ASN A 141 -11.12 -6.40 -6.83
C ASN A 141 -10.99 -7.93 -6.81
N ILE A 142 -11.38 -8.58 -5.71
CA ILE A 142 -11.32 -10.05 -5.56
C ILE A 142 -12.22 -10.74 -6.59
N ILE A 143 -13.43 -10.21 -6.84
CA ILE A 143 -14.33 -10.75 -7.88
C ILE A 143 -13.66 -10.63 -9.25
N GLY A 144 -13.09 -9.47 -9.58
CA GLY A 144 -12.35 -9.27 -10.83
C GLY A 144 -11.18 -10.24 -10.96
N LEU A 145 -10.37 -10.39 -9.91
CA LEU A 145 -9.23 -11.30 -9.88
C LEU A 145 -9.66 -12.76 -10.05
N TYR A 146 -10.77 -13.17 -9.43
CA TYR A 146 -11.29 -14.53 -9.58
C TYR A 146 -11.68 -14.84 -11.03
N LEU A 147 -12.32 -13.88 -11.72
CA LEU A 147 -12.66 -14.02 -13.14
C LEU A 147 -11.42 -14.02 -14.05
N LEU A 148 -10.38 -13.25 -13.69
CA LEU A 148 -9.12 -13.16 -14.45
C LEU A 148 -8.09 -14.24 -14.07
N ALA A 149 -8.32 -15.00 -13.00
CA ALA A 149 -7.44 -16.06 -12.52
C ALA A 149 -6.92 -17.03 -13.61
N PRO A 150 -7.73 -17.53 -14.57
CA PRO A 150 -7.22 -18.40 -15.64
C PRO A 150 -6.25 -17.69 -16.58
N VAL A 151 -6.45 -16.39 -16.84
CA VAL A 151 -5.55 -15.60 -17.70
C VAL A 151 -4.21 -15.37 -16.99
N VAL A 152 -4.25 -14.98 -15.71
CA VAL A 152 -3.04 -14.78 -14.90
C VAL A 152 -2.23 -16.07 -14.79
N LYS A 153 -2.90 -17.22 -14.59
CA LYS A 153 -2.24 -18.52 -14.52
C LYS A 153 -1.51 -18.86 -15.83
N ARG A 154 -2.14 -18.62 -16.98
CA ARG A 154 -1.53 -18.86 -18.30
C ARG A 154 -0.27 -18.01 -18.50
N GLU A 155 -0.33 -16.74 -18.11
CA GLU A 155 0.80 -15.81 -18.22
C GLU A 155 1.97 -16.20 -17.32
N LEU A 156 1.67 -16.62 -16.08
CA LEU A 156 2.66 -17.11 -15.14
C LEU A 156 3.36 -18.39 -15.64
N ASP A 157 2.59 -19.35 -16.15
CA ASP A 157 3.14 -20.60 -16.69
C ASP A 157 4.04 -20.35 -17.93
N SER A 158 3.63 -19.42 -18.80
CA SER A 158 4.45 -18.97 -19.94
C SER A 158 5.77 -18.37 -19.48
N PHE A 159 5.73 -17.46 -18.50
CA PHE A 159 6.92 -16.82 -17.96
C PHE A 159 7.85 -17.82 -17.24
N LEU A 160 7.32 -18.72 -16.42
CA LEU A 160 8.12 -19.75 -15.75
C LEU A 160 8.79 -20.70 -16.75
N THR A 161 8.10 -21.04 -17.83
CA THR A 161 8.65 -21.86 -18.92
C THR A 161 9.79 -21.14 -19.63
N PHE A 162 9.65 -19.84 -19.91
CA PHE A 162 10.70 -19.00 -20.48
C PHE A 162 11.95 -18.94 -19.58
N VAL A 163 11.77 -18.66 -18.28
CA VAL A 163 12.88 -18.62 -17.31
C VAL A 163 13.60 -19.97 -17.22
N ARG A 164 12.86 -21.07 -17.22
CA ARG A 164 13.43 -22.42 -17.18
C ARG A 164 14.27 -22.73 -18.42
N ASN A 165 13.78 -22.39 -19.62
CA ASN A 165 14.50 -22.62 -20.88
C ASN A 165 15.81 -21.81 -20.97
N ARG A 166 15.79 -20.57 -20.47
CA ARG A 166 16.97 -19.70 -20.41
C ARG A 166 18.03 -20.21 -19.43
N ARG A 167 17.61 -20.82 -18.31
CA ARG A 167 18.51 -21.42 -17.32
C ARG A 167 19.17 -22.72 -17.82
N SER A 168 18.55 -23.42 -18.79
CA SER A 168 19.11 -24.63 -19.43
C SER A 168 20.02 -24.37 -20.63
N GLY A 169 20.31 -23.11 -20.98
CA GLY A 169 21.24 -22.77 -22.09
C GLY A 169 20.68 -22.99 -23.50
N ALA A 170 19.37 -23.26 -23.63
CA ALA A 170 18.69 -23.33 -24.92
C ALA A 170 18.30 -21.93 -25.40
N GLU A 171 18.47 -21.67 -26.69
CA GLU A 171 18.07 -20.42 -27.34
C GLU A 171 16.53 -20.29 -27.26
N ALA A 172 16.05 -19.57 -26.25
CA ALA A 172 14.63 -19.45 -25.96
C ALA A 172 14.06 -18.26 -26.73
N ALA A 173 13.18 -18.52 -27.70
CA ALA A 173 12.38 -17.48 -28.35
C ALA A 173 11.58 -16.70 -27.29
N GLU A 174 11.55 -15.37 -27.42
CA GLU A 174 10.81 -14.48 -26.50
C GLU A 174 9.32 -14.87 -26.51
N PRO A 175 8.66 -15.02 -25.34
CA PRO A 175 7.22 -15.26 -25.30
C PRO A 175 6.49 -14.04 -25.86
N GLU A 176 5.60 -14.27 -26.83
CA GLU A 176 4.74 -13.21 -27.36
C GLU A 176 3.81 -12.68 -26.27
N PRO A 177 3.65 -11.35 -26.14
CA PRO A 177 2.71 -10.76 -25.20
C PRO A 177 1.28 -11.17 -25.56
N ALA A 178 0.46 -11.45 -24.55
CA ALA A 178 -0.94 -11.88 -24.71
C ALA A 178 -1.87 -10.85 -25.38
N ASP A 179 -1.35 -9.67 -25.74
CA ASP A 179 -2.08 -8.50 -26.24
C ASP A 179 -2.41 -8.57 -27.75
N ALA A 180 -2.24 -9.74 -28.39
CA ALA A 180 -2.39 -9.90 -29.85
C ALA A 180 -3.83 -10.19 -30.34
N HIS A 181 -4.85 -10.08 -29.48
CA HIS A 181 -6.27 -10.20 -29.88
C HIS A 181 -7.19 -9.21 -29.15
#